data_AF-A0A839U424-F1
#
_entry.id   AF-A0A839U424-F1
#
_cell.length_a   1.000
_cell.length_b   1.000
_cell.length_c   1.000
_cell.angle_alpha   90.00
_cell.angle_beta   90.00
_cell.angle_gamma   90.00
#
_symmetry.space_group_name_H-M   'P 1'
#
loop_
_entity.id
_entity.type
_entity.pdbx_description
1 polymer ?
#
loop_
_entity_poly.entity_id
_entity_poly.type
_entity_poly.pdbx_seq_one_letter_code
_entity_poly.pdbx_strand_id
1 'polypeptide(L)'
;MTIRVRAFAMFVAALMSGGLVHAESEFRSPWANKERAIILDGYEHNSFNLMEIAKDPRVAAFIHKGSDGMPANYHCNRIVDTMQQELCKRIWRNYSVSRELYQTRRQLAKALGLKWGAYHLGRPGNPIEQANHFVDYTDPADDELMAIDIEDNDPDKFMSLQDAQIFAEHIKFRTGRYPVLYTNGITARYIADHRLELPILSRLPLWYARYQSDIAPHFPKGNWQDYALWQFTSQNNCTERRCPYRPPGTSRDIDVNIADMTVTELKRTWPFGGLVDAIPPDNLPTPRDKPAYQQPVLVASTEPLLPPAKGAVDSTITASVAEQPSGRLRARTLTVDALSLALSQSVSRQLDHFYETIPFGITTACLKKTNMAADAPDRIRYPALTPFL
;
A
#
# COMPACT_ATOMS: atom_id res chain seq x y z
N MET A 1 58.24 51.06 -41.25
CA MET A 1 57.04 51.75 -40.71
C MET A 1 55.85 51.33 -41.55
N THR A 2 55.21 50.21 -41.20
CA THR A 2 53.99 50.09 -40.35
C THR A 2 52.69 50.09 -41.16
N ILE A 3 52.23 48.86 -41.36
CA ILE A 3 50.89 48.34 -41.69
C ILE A 3 49.74 49.15 -41.08
N ARG A 4 48.63 49.36 -41.81
CA ARG A 4 47.24 49.19 -41.31
C ARG A 4 46.26 48.86 -42.44
N VAL A 5 45.97 47.57 -42.61
CA VAL A 5 44.79 47.05 -43.33
C VAL A 5 43.58 47.23 -42.41
N ARG A 6 42.47 47.77 -42.95
CA ARG A 6 41.21 47.97 -42.22
C ARG A 6 40.55 46.61 -41.98
N ALA A 7 40.44 46.21 -40.71
CA ALA A 7 39.68 45.04 -40.29
C ALA A 7 38.17 45.33 -40.33
N PHE A 8 37.44 44.49 -41.05
CA PHE A 8 35.98 44.44 -41.05
C PHE A 8 35.53 43.72 -39.77
N ALA A 9 34.84 44.42 -38.87
CA ALA A 9 34.25 43.82 -37.68
C ALA A 9 32.93 43.15 -38.04
N MET A 10 32.93 41.82 -38.18
CA MET A 10 31.69 41.03 -38.17
C MET A 10 31.24 40.86 -36.71
N PHE A 11 30.11 41.47 -36.36
CA PHE A 11 29.34 41.14 -35.17
C PHE A 11 28.74 39.74 -35.35
N VAL A 12 29.35 38.72 -34.74
CA VAL A 12 28.69 37.43 -34.52
C VAL A 12 27.89 37.56 -33.23
N ALA A 13 26.60 37.84 -33.37
CA ALA A 13 25.66 37.67 -32.27
C ALA A 13 25.55 36.16 -31.97
N ALA A 14 26.20 35.72 -30.90
CA ALA A 14 26.00 34.39 -30.35
C ALA A 14 24.57 34.30 -29.82
N LEU A 15 23.66 33.71 -30.60
CA LEU A 15 22.42 33.18 -30.08
C LEU A 15 22.79 32.10 -29.07
N MET A 16 22.69 32.46 -27.78
CA MET A 16 22.59 31.50 -26.71
C MET A 16 21.31 30.72 -26.96
N SER A 17 21.45 29.55 -27.57
CA SER A 17 20.44 28.50 -27.57
C SER A 17 20.18 28.15 -26.11
N GLY A 18 19.21 28.83 -25.50
CA GLY A 18 18.59 28.38 -24.28
C GLY A 18 18.01 27.01 -24.57
N GLY A 19 18.77 25.96 -24.23
CA GLY A 19 18.23 24.62 -24.17
C GLY A 19 17.02 24.70 -23.27
N LEU A 20 15.84 24.44 -23.84
CA LEU A 20 14.67 24.09 -23.06
C LEU A 20 15.08 22.87 -22.25
N VAL A 21 15.46 23.08 -20.99
CA VAL A 21 15.41 22.05 -19.98
C VAL A 21 13.93 21.70 -19.91
N HIS A 22 13.49 20.76 -20.72
CA HIS A 22 12.22 20.10 -20.48
C HIS A 22 12.39 19.47 -19.12
N ALA A 23 11.78 20.07 -18.09
CA ALA A 23 11.48 19.35 -16.87
C ALA A 23 10.74 18.10 -17.35
N GLU A 24 11.38 16.94 -17.26
CA GLU A 24 10.72 15.67 -17.54
C GLU A 24 9.55 15.61 -16.57
N SER A 25 8.32 15.62 -17.09
CA SER A 25 7.12 15.62 -16.26
C SER A 25 7.24 14.50 -15.23
N GLU A 26 6.93 14.83 -13.98
CA GLU A 26 6.72 13.93 -12.85
C GLU A 26 5.88 12.69 -13.16
N PHE A 27 5.08 12.77 -14.22
CA PHE A 27 4.24 11.68 -14.69
C PHE A 27 4.86 10.79 -15.78
N ARG A 28 6.07 11.11 -16.29
CA ARG A 28 6.72 10.34 -17.36
C ARG A 28 8.03 9.71 -16.90
N SER A 29 8.05 8.38 -16.85
CA SER A 29 9.19 7.55 -16.44
C SER A 29 9.97 8.10 -15.23
N PRO A 30 9.31 8.48 -14.12
CA PRO A 30 9.96 9.21 -13.03
C PRO A 30 11.11 8.43 -12.38
N TRP A 31 11.15 7.09 -12.53
CA TRP A 31 12.25 6.25 -12.08
C TRP A 31 13.58 6.55 -12.80
N ALA A 32 13.56 7.23 -13.94
CA ALA A 32 14.76 7.72 -14.64
C ALA A 32 15.48 8.82 -13.85
N ASN A 33 14.74 9.63 -13.08
CA ASN A 33 15.33 10.59 -12.17
C ASN A 33 15.88 9.87 -10.93
N LYS A 34 17.21 9.85 -10.79
CA LYS A 34 17.91 9.17 -9.69
C LYS A 34 17.75 9.83 -8.34
N GLU A 35 17.27 11.08 -8.29
CA GLU A 35 17.03 11.80 -7.03
C GLU A 35 15.72 11.37 -6.36
N ARG A 36 14.76 10.84 -7.15
CA ARG A 36 13.46 10.41 -6.64
C ARG A 36 13.57 9.14 -5.80
N ALA A 37 12.87 9.17 -4.67
CA ALA A 37 12.81 8.08 -3.70
C ALA A 37 12.01 6.89 -4.23
N ILE A 38 12.52 5.70 -3.94
CA ILE A 38 11.88 4.41 -4.23
C ILE A 38 11.28 3.85 -2.93
N ILE A 39 10.09 3.28 -3.05
CA ILE A 39 9.41 2.56 -1.98
C ILE A 39 9.11 1.17 -2.50
N LEU A 40 9.42 0.14 -1.71
CA LEU A 40 9.05 -1.23 -2.04
C LEU A 40 7.79 -1.61 -1.30
N ASP A 41 6.97 -2.45 -1.90
CA ASP A 41 5.89 -3.11 -1.17
C ASP A 41 5.88 -4.62 -1.41
N GLY A 42 5.40 -5.35 -0.41
CA GLY A 42 5.36 -6.80 -0.45
C GLY A 42 4.60 -7.41 0.71
N TYR A 43 4.57 -8.74 0.75
CA TYR A 43 3.81 -9.54 1.70
C TYR A 43 4.61 -10.74 2.21
N GLU A 44 4.02 -11.52 3.11
CA GLU A 44 4.67 -12.62 3.84
C GLU A 44 5.37 -13.63 2.93
N HIS A 45 4.87 -13.83 1.71
CA HIS A 45 5.43 -14.78 0.75
C HIS A 45 6.50 -14.18 -0.19
N ASN A 46 6.69 -12.85 -0.24
CA ASN A 46 7.83 -12.36 -1.01
C ASN A 46 9.14 -12.74 -0.31
N SER A 47 10.10 -13.23 -1.09
CA SER A 47 11.47 -13.40 -0.64
C SER A 47 12.32 -12.20 -1.03
N PHE A 48 12.91 -11.53 -0.03
CA PHE A 48 13.78 -10.38 -0.24
C PHE A 48 14.85 -10.26 0.85
N ASN A 49 15.97 -9.65 0.51
CA ASN A 49 17.08 -9.37 1.41
C ASN A 49 17.17 -7.86 1.71
N LEU A 50 16.75 -7.46 2.91
CA LEU A 50 16.71 -6.05 3.33
C LEU A 50 18.10 -5.39 3.34
N MET A 51 19.18 -6.15 3.56
CA MET A 51 20.54 -5.62 3.51
C MET A 51 20.94 -5.20 2.09
N GLU A 52 20.61 -6.03 1.10
CA GLU A 52 20.88 -5.72 -0.29
C GLU A 52 19.99 -4.57 -0.77
N ILE A 53 18.72 -4.54 -0.36
CA ILE A 53 17.80 -3.42 -0.61
C ILE A 53 18.39 -2.12 -0.07
N ALA A 54 18.87 -2.12 1.17
CA ALA A 54 19.39 -0.92 1.83
C ALA A 54 20.69 -0.36 1.21
N LYS A 55 21.36 -1.13 0.33
CA LYS A 55 22.51 -0.63 -0.45
C LYS A 55 22.09 0.33 -1.55
N ASP A 56 20.83 0.28 -1.99
CA ASP A 56 20.31 1.27 -2.94
C ASP A 56 19.93 2.54 -2.19
N PRO A 57 20.69 3.65 -2.34
CA PRO A 57 20.45 4.87 -1.60
C PRO A 57 19.11 5.53 -1.95
N ARG A 58 18.45 5.11 -3.05
CA ARG A 58 17.13 5.60 -3.44
C ARG A 58 16.00 4.93 -2.66
N VAL A 59 16.20 3.71 -2.14
CA VAL A 59 15.15 2.99 -1.41
C VAL A 59 15.01 3.60 -0.02
N ALA A 60 13.89 4.30 0.17
CA ALA A 60 13.63 5.08 1.37
C ALA A 60 12.72 4.34 2.36
N ALA A 61 11.84 3.47 1.85
CA ALA A 61 10.77 2.87 2.63
C ALA A 61 10.38 1.47 2.12
N PHE A 62 9.76 0.69 3.01
CA PHE A 62 9.13 -0.59 2.71
C PHE A 62 7.71 -0.63 3.30
N ILE A 63 6.70 -0.96 2.49
CA ILE A 63 5.31 -1.14 2.92
C ILE A 63 4.98 -2.64 2.87
N HIS A 64 4.61 -3.24 4.00
CA HIS A 64 4.34 -4.67 4.06
C HIS A 64 2.85 -4.96 4.28
N LYS A 65 2.29 -6.02 3.68
CA LYS A 65 0.93 -6.46 4.01
C LYS A 65 0.81 -6.70 5.52
N GLY A 66 -0.05 -5.94 6.17
CA GLY A 66 -0.37 -6.07 7.58
C GLY A 66 -1.43 -7.14 7.75
N SER A 67 -2.62 -6.91 7.21
CA SER A 67 -3.73 -7.86 7.33
C SER A 67 -4.57 -7.93 6.06
N ASP A 68 -5.37 -8.98 5.96
CA ASP A 68 -6.31 -9.25 4.86
C ASP A 68 -7.66 -9.61 5.49
N GLY A 69 -8.69 -8.80 5.20
CA GLY A 69 -10.04 -9.07 5.67
C GLY A 69 -10.20 -9.21 7.18
N MET A 70 -11.09 -10.11 7.57
CA MET A 70 -11.43 -10.41 8.96
C MET A 70 -10.30 -11.17 9.68
N PRO A 71 -10.13 -10.99 11.01
CA PRO A 71 -9.12 -11.72 11.78
C PRO A 71 -9.40 -13.23 11.77
N ALA A 72 -8.33 -14.03 11.83
CA ALA A 72 -8.45 -15.47 11.98
C ALA A 72 -9.14 -15.82 13.31
N ASN A 73 -10.07 -16.79 13.27
CA ASN A 73 -10.72 -17.26 14.49
C ASN A 73 -9.73 -18.05 15.36
N TYR A 74 -9.54 -17.62 16.61
CA TYR A 74 -8.68 -18.31 17.58
C TYR A 74 -9.43 -19.34 18.45
N HIS A 75 -10.77 -19.26 18.52
CA HIS A 75 -11.62 -20.15 19.31
C HIS A 75 -12.03 -21.41 18.53
N CYS A 76 -11.06 -22.22 18.13
CA CYS A 76 -11.33 -23.42 17.34
C CYS A 76 -12.04 -24.54 18.14
N ASN A 77 -11.87 -24.58 19.46
CA ASN A 77 -12.39 -25.67 20.30
C ASN A 77 -13.92 -25.73 20.38
N ARG A 78 -14.61 -24.66 19.95
CA ARG A 78 -16.08 -24.62 19.89
C ARG A 78 -16.64 -25.24 18.61
N ILE A 79 -15.79 -25.59 17.64
CA ILE A 79 -16.18 -26.23 16.39
C ILE A 79 -16.29 -27.74 16.64
N VAL A 80 -17.50 -28.27 16.45
CA VAL A 80 -17.82 -29.71 16.65
C VAL A 80 -17.25 -30.57 15.53
N ASP A 81 -17.34 -30.08 14.28
CA ASP A 81 -16.78 -30.79 13.13
C ASP A 81 -15.25 -30.82 13.21
N THR A 82 -14.67 -32.02 13.20
CA THR A 82 -13.24 -32.23 13.43
C THR A 82 -12.39 -31.65 12.31
N MET A 83 -12.85 -31.75 11.06
CA MET A 83 -12.13 -31.20 9.90
C MET A 83 -12.11 -29.67 9.93
N GLN A 84 -13.24 -29.03 10.21
CA GLN A 84 -13.33 -27.58 10.37
C GLN A 84 -12.53 -27.09 11.57
N GLN A 85 -12.49 -27.86 12.65
CA GLN A 85 -11.66 -27.54 13.81
C GLN A 85 -10.17 -27.57 13.47
N GLU A 86 -9.69 -28.59 12.76
CA GLU A 86 -8.28 -28.67 12.33
C GLU A 86 -7.92 -27.59 11.30
N LEU A 87 -8.84 -27.26 10.39
CA LEU A 87 -8.68 -26.14 9.47
C LEU A 87 -8.53 -24.81 10.22
N CYS A 88 -9.39 -24.54 11.20
CA CYS A 88 -9.30 -23.36 12.06
C CYS A 88 -7.94 -23.28 12.76
N LYS A 89 -7.48 -24.37 13.39
CA LYS A 89 -6.17 -24.42 14.07
C LYS A 89 -5.02 -24.12 13.10
N ARG A 90 -5.08 -24.65 11.86
CA ARG A 90 -4.06 -24.39 10.84
C ARG A 90 -4.05 -22.94 10.39
N ILE A 91 -5.22 -22.36 10.12
CA ILE A 91 -5.36 -20.94 9.75
C ILE A 91 -4.79 -20.05 10.86
N TRP A 92 -5.15 -20.32 12.12
CA TRP A 92 -4.63 -19.56 13.27
C TRP A 92 -3.10 -19.66 13.40
N ARG A 93 -2.52 -20.84 13.22
CA ARG A 93 -1.05 -21.02 13.24
C ARG A 93 -0.38 -20.20 12.13
N ASN A 94 -0.88 -20.28 10.90
CA ASN A 94 -0.34 -19.52 9.77
C ASN A 94 -0.45 -18.01 10.01
N TYR A 95 -1.60 -17.56 10.52
CA TYR A 95 -1.83 -16.17 10.91
C TYR A 95 -0.82 -15.69 11.94
N SER A 96 -0.62 -16.45 13.02
CA SER A 96 0.33 -16.11 14.07
C SER A 96 1.77 -16.05 13.55
N VAL A 97 2.18 -17.00 12.70
CA VAL A 97 3.52 -17.00 12.09
C VAL A 97 3.72 -15.82 11.15
N SER A 98 2.71 -15.49 10.34
CA SER A 98 2.75 -14.32 9.46
C SER A 98 2.92 -13.02 10.25
N ARG A 99 2.25 -12.90 11.40
CA ARG A 99 2.36 -11.72 12.27
C ARG A 99 3.77 -11.59 12.86
N GLU A 100 4.36 -12.67 13.36
CA GLU A 100 5.74 -12.65 13.84
C GLU A 100 6.76 -12.30 12.73
N LEU A 101 6.53 -12.82 11.51
CA LEU A 101 7.36 -12.49 10.35
C LEU A 101 7.25 -11.01 9.98
N TYR A 102 6.04 -10.45 9.95
CA TYR A 102 5.80 -9.02 9.75
C TYR A 102 6.57 -8.19 10.78
N GLN A 103 6.45 -8.53 12.07
CA GLN A 103 7.12 -7.82 13.17
C GLN A 103 8.65 -7.88 13.06
N THR A 104 9.18 -9.03 12.66
CA THR A 104 10.62 -9.20 12.46
C THR A 104 11.13 -8.38 11.27
N ARG A 105 10.41 -8.41 10.13
CA ARG A 105 10.75 -7.62 8.94
C ARG A 105 10.70 -6.12 9.23
N ARG A 106 9.70 -5.67 9.99
CA ARG A 106 9.58 -4.29 10.48
C ARG A 106 10.82 -3.84 11.23
N GLN A 107 11.24 -4.59 12.26
CA GLN A 107 12.39 -4.23 13.07
C GLN A 107 13.68 -4.20 12.25
N LEU A 108 13.89 -5.18 11.36
CA LEU A 108 15.06 -5.24 10.48
C LEU A 108 15.11 -4.06 9.50
N ALA A 109 14.00 -3.74 8.84
CA ALA A 109 13.94 -2.63 7.90
C ALA A 109 14.24 -1.29 8.59
N LYS A 110 13.65 -1.05 9.76
CA LYS A 110 13.89 0.17 10.56
C LYS A 110 15.34 0.24 11.05
N ALA A 111 15.93 -0.88 11.48
CA ALA A 111 17.33 -0.94 11.88
C ALA A 111 18.30 -0.58 10.73
N LEU A 112 17.88 -0.81 9.48
CA LEU A 112 18.61 -0.44 8.27
C LEU A 112 18.29 0.96 7.75
N GLY A 113 17.54 1.75 8.53
CA GLY A 113 17.22 3.14 8.20
C GLY A 113 16.12 3.32 7.15
N LEU A 114 15.41 2.24 6.79
CA LEU A 114 14.21 2.31 5.96
C LEU A 114 13.02 2.79 6.80
N LYS A 115 12.15 3.59 6.19
CA LYS A 115 10.82 3.84 6.75
C LYS A 115 9.94 2.61 6.57
N TRP A 116 9.02 2.39 7.50
CA TRP A 116 8.14 1.23 7.50
C TRP A 116 6.68 1.65 7.33
N GLY A 117 5.93 0.84 6.59
CA GLY A 117 4.50 1.00 6.41
C GLY A 117 3.80 -0.34 6.38
N ALA A 118 2.48 -0.30 6.53
CA ALA A 118 1.62 -1.44 6.39
C ALA A 118 0.38 -1.12 5.58
N TYR A 119 -0.13 -2.13 4.86
CA TYR A 119 -1.44 -2.03 4.21
C TYR A 119 -2.40 -3.12 4.68
N HIS A 120 -3.69 -2.80 4.60
CA HIS A 120 -4.79 -3.74 4.81
C HIS A 120 -5.48 -4.03 3.49
N LEU A 121 -5.56 -5.29 3.08
CA LEU A 121 -6.36 -5.69 1.92
C LEU A 121 -7.84 -5.76 2.32
N GLY A 122 -8.62 -4.79 1.85
CA GLY A 122 -10.03 -4.66 2.22
C GLY A 122 -10.89 -5.74 1.57
N ARG A 123 -11.56 -6.55 2.39
CA ARG A 123 -12.48 -7.61 1.95
C ARG A 123 -13.93 -7.29 2.27
N PRO A 124 -14.91 -7.99 1.66
CA PRO A 124 -16.30 -7.88 2.08
C PRO A 124 -16.44 -8.29 3.55
N GLY A 125 -17.20 -7.50 4.31
CA GLY A 125 -17.39 -7.71 5.74
C GLY A 125 -17.44 -6.41 6.53
N ASN A 126 -17.47 -6.51 7.86
CA ASN A 126 -17.60 -5.35 8.73
C ASN A 126 -16.35 -4.44 8.66
N PRO A 127 -16.45 -3.17 8.24
CA PRO A 127 -15.29 -2.29 8.08
C PRO A 127 -14.63 -1.90 9.40
N ILE A 128 -15.40 -1.77 10.48
CA ILE A 128 -14.88 -1.42 11.81
C ILE A 128 -14.06 -2.58 12.38
N GLU A 129 -14.54 -3.81 12.24
CA GLU A 129 -13.81 -5.00 12.69
C GLU A 129 -12.53 -5.22 11.87
N GLN A 130 -12.57 -4.99 10.56
CA GLN A 130 -11.37 -5.01 9.71
C GLN A 130 -10.36 -3.91 10.09
N ALA A 131 -10.83 -2.70 10.40
CA ALA A 131 -9.96 -1.61 10.87
C ALA A 131 -9.33 -1.93 12.22
N ASN A 132 -10.09 -2.47 13.17
CA ASN A 132 -9.54 -2.96 14.45
C ASN A 132 -8.52 -4.06 14.22
N HIS A 133 -8.83 -5.04 13.37
CA HIS A 133 -7.92 -6.11 13.01
C HIS A 133 -6.60 -5.56 12.44
N PHE A 134 -6.65 -4.61 11.51
CA PHE A 134 -5.45 -4.01 10.94
C PHE A 134 -4.59 -3.31 12.00
N VAL A 135 -5.17 -2.46 12.85
CA VAL A 135 -4.44 -1.77 13.91
C VAL A 135 -3.86 -2.77 14.91
N ASP A 136 -4.63 -3.76 15.35
CA ASP A 136 -4.18 -4.73 16.36
C ASP A 136 -3.12 -5.69 15.80
N TYR A 137 -3.19 -6.06 14.52
CA TYR A 137 -2.20 -6.90 13.86
C TYR A 137 -0.85 -6.17 13.75
N THR A 138 -0.90 -4.94 13.23
CA THR A 138 0.29 -4.18 12.86
C THR A 138 0.91 -3.44 14.04
N ASP A 139 0.10 -3.00 14.99
CA ASP A 139 0.48 -2.15 16.12
C ASP A 139 1.36 -0.98 15.65
N PRO A 140 0.80 -0.07 14.82
CA PRO A 140 1.59 0.89 14.07
C PRO A 140 2.13 1.99 14.98
N ALA A 141 3.44 2.24 14.89
CA ALA A 141 4.03 3.39 15.56
C ALA A 141 3.65 4.71 14.86
N ASP A 142 3.86 5.84 15.55
CA ASP A 142 3.57 7.18 15.04
C ASP A 142 4.32 7.52 13.74
N ASP A 143 5.47 6.87 13.49
CA ASP A 143 6.29 7.03 12.30
C ASP A 143 6.05 5.98 11.21
N GLU A 144 5.00 5.17 11.35
CA GLU A 144 4.67 4.08 10.42
C GLU A 144 3.45 4.41 9.57
N LEU A 145 3.56 4.17 8.25
CA LEU A 145 2.48 4.40 7.29
C LEU A 145 1.40 3.34 7.46
N MET A 146 0.16 3.78 7.34
CA MET A 146 -1.01 2.91 7.28
C MET A 146 -1.68 3.12 5.92
N ALA A 147 -2.05 2.03 5.26
CA ALA A 147 -2.77 2.09 3.99
C ALA A 147 -3.97 1.14 3.99
N ILE A 148 -5.01 1.53 3.27
CA ILE A 148 -6.09 0.64 2.84
C ILE A 148 -5.88 0.32 1.36
N ASP A 149 -5.91 -0.97 1.03
CA ASP A 149 -5.80 -1.51 -0.31
C ASP A 149 -7.18 -1.96 -0.79
N ILE A 150 -7.67 -1.30 -1.85
CA ILE A 150 -8.90 -1.63 -2.58
C ILE A 150 -8.54 -1.91 -4.04
N GLU A 151 -8.48 -3.19 -4.41
CA GLU A 151 -8.01 -3.60 -5.74
C GLU A 151 -9.04 -3.40 -6.85
N ASP A 152 -10.35 -3.45 -6.57
CA ASP A 152 -11.41 -3.15 -7.56
C ASP A 152 -12.72 -2.66 -6.88
N ASN A 153 -13.78 -2.43 -7.68
CA ASN A 153 -15.08 -1.93 -7.22
C ASN A 153 -16.13 -3.02 -6.98
N ASP A 154 -15.77 -4.30 -7.07
CA ASP A 154 -16.65 -5.45 -6.91
C ASP A 154 -16.85 -5.73 -5.40
N PRO A 155 -18.01 -5.40 -4.82
CA PRO A 155 -18.25 -5.53 -3.39
C PRO A 155 -18.37 -6.99 -2.93
N ASP A 156 -18.45 -7.95 -3.86
CA ASP A 156 -18.42 -9.38 -3.54
C ASP A 156 -16.99 -9.90 -3.35
N LYS A 157 -15.98 -9.13 -3.79
CA LYS A 157 -14.55 -9.51 -3.71
C LYS A 157 -13.73 -8.61 -2.81
N PHE A 158 -14.08 -7.33 -2.73
CA PHE A 158 -13.37 -6.31 -1.96
C PHE A 158 -14.33 -5.51 -1.09
N MET A 159 -13.77 -4.79 -0.14
CA MET A 159 -14.54 -3.87 0.69
C MET A 159 -15.23 -2.82 -0.19
N SER A 160 -16.53 -2.58 0.05
CA SER A 160 -17.26 -1.53 -0.67
C SER A 160 -16.62 -0.15 -0.43
N LEU A 161 -16.74 0.79 -1.37
CA LEU A 161 -16.13 2.11 -1.21
C LEU A 161 -16.75 2.91 -0.05
N GLN A 162 -18.02 2.67 0.26
CA GLN A 162 -18.69 3.24 1.43
C GLN A 162 -18.11 2.65 2.72
N ASP A 163 -17.91 1.33 2.78
CA ASP A 163 -17.26 0.67 3.92
C ASP A 163 -15.80 1.10 4.07
N ALA A 164 -15.09 1.34 2.97
CA ALA A 164 -13.73 1.86 3.00
C ALA A 164 -13.64 3.26 3.62
N GLN A 165 -14.69 4.10 3.51
CA GLN A 165 -14.75 5.36 4.27
C GLN A 165 -14.85 5.10 5.77
N ILE A 166 -15.75 4.20 6.17
CA ILE A 166 -15.94 3.84 7.58
C ILE A 166 -14.64 3.26 8.16
N PHE A 167 -13.94 2.42 7.40
CA PHE A 167 -12.62 1.92 7.75
C PHE A 167 -11.64 3.09 7.96
N ALA A 168 -11.51 4.00 7.00
CA ALA A 168 -10.55 5.10 7.06
C ALA A 168 -10.83 6.06 8.23
N GLU A 169 -12.11 6.36 8.50
CA GLU A 169 -12.54 7.13 9.66
C GLU A 169 -12.22 6.42 10.98
N HIS A 170 -12.43 5.10 11.05
CA HIS A 170 -12.13 4.32 12.25
C HIS A 170 -10.63 4.20 12.50
N ILE A 171 -9.81 4.08 11.45
CA ILE A 171 -8.34 4.19 11.58
C ILE A 171 -7.95 5.56 12.14
N LYS A 172 -8.52 6.65 11.61
CA LYS A 172 -8.28 8.01 12.12
C LYS A 172 -8.69 8.14 13.59
N PHE A 173 -9.81 7.56 13.98
CA PHE A 173 -10.27 7.54 15.37
C PHE A 173 -9.31 6.79 16.29
N ARG A 174 -8.84 5.60 15.88
CA ARG A 174 -7.92 4.74 16.67
C ARG A 174 -6.51 5.30 16.79
N THR A 175 -6.01 5.99 15.76
CA THR A 175 -4.57 6.27 15.60
C THR A 175 -4.25 7.75 15.45
N GLY A 176 -5.26 8.61 15.31
CA GLY A 176 -5.07 10.03 15.08
C GLY A 176 -4.61 10.40 13.67
N ARG A 177 -4.47 9.46 12.73
CA ARG A 177 -4.04 9.72 11.33
C ARG A 177 -4.92 8.98 10.32
N TYR A 178 -5.17 9.58 9.16
CA TYR A 178 -5.84 8.88 8.06
C TYR A 178 -4.87 7.91 7.36
N PRO A 179 -5.36 6.78 6.83
CA PRO A 179 -4.54 5.91 6.00
C PRO A 179 -4.32 6.50 4.59
N VAL A 180 -3.32 5.99 3.89
CA VAL A 180 -3.13 6.16 2.44
C VAL A 180 -4.08 5.21 1.70
N LEU A 181 -4.61 5.63 0.55
CA LEU A 181 -5.45 4.78 -0.30
C LEU A 181 -4.61 4.16 -1.42
N TYR A 182 -4.44 2.84 -1.41
CA TYR A 182 -3.96 2.11 -2.58
C TYR A 182 -5.12 1.70 -3.47
N THR A 183 -5.04 2.02 -4.76
CA THR A 183 -6.01 1.51 -5.75
C THR A 183 -5.55 1.68 -7.20
N ASN A 184 -6.23 0.99 -8.12
CA ASN A 184 -5.95 1.02 -9.55
C ASN A 184 -6.60 2.22 -10.28
N GLY A 185 -6.26 2.39 -11.57
CA GLY A 185 -6.79 3.44 -12.44
C GLY A 185 -8.32 3.56 -12.55
N ILE A 186 -9.02 2.43 -12.58
CA ILE A 186 -10.48 2.35 -12.72
C ILE A 186 -11.16 2.78 -11.42
N THR A 187 -10.74 2.18 -10.30
CA THR A 187 -11.29 2.51 -8.98
C THR A 187 -10.96 3.93 -8.56
N ALA A 188 -9.71 4.41 -8.78
CA ALA A 188 -9.35 5.81 -8.53
C ALA A 188 -10.23 6.79 -9.33
N ARG A 189 -10.55 6.48 -10.59
CA ARG A 189 -11.45 7.30 -11.40
C ARG A 189 -12.86 7.30 -10.81
N TYR A 190 -13.39 6.14 -10.47
CA TYR A 190 -14.71 6.03 -9.86
C TYR A 190 -14.82 6.86 -8.58
N ILE A 191 -13.85 6.74 -7.67
CA ILE A 191 -13.81 7.51 -6.41
C ILE A 191 -13.77 9.02 -6.68
N ALA A 192 -12.97 9.46 -7.65
CA ALA A 192 -12.86 10.88 -8.01
C ALA A 192 -14.16 11.45 -8.61
N ASP A 193 -14.86 10.66 -9.42
CA ASP A 193 -16.13 11.03 -10.04
C ASP A 193 -17.26 11.09 -9.00
N HIS A 194 -17.20 10.25 -7.95
CA HIS A 194 -18.17 10.19 -6.85
C HIS A 194 -17.66 10.89 -5.57
N ARG A 195 -16.74 11.87 -5.70
CA ARG A 195 -16.09 12.53 -4.55
C ARG A 195 -17.03 13.24 -3.56
N LEU A 196 -18.24 13.60 -3.99
CA LEU A 196 -19.27 14.16 -3.11
C LEU A 196 -19.94 13.09 -2.23
N GLU A 197 -20.07 11.87 -2.73
CA GLU A 197 -20.61 10.71 -2.00
C GLU A 197 -19.51 10.03 -1.16
N LEU A 198 -18.26 10.19 -1.59
CA LEU A 198 -17.06 9.64 -0.96
C LEU A 198 -16.13 10.75 -0.44
N PRO A 199 -16.58 11.66 0.46
CA PRO A 199 -15.84 12.85 0.86
C PRO A 199 -14.53 12.56 1.61
N ILE A 200 -14.39 11.40 2.25
CA ILE A 200 -13.15 11.00 2.92
C ILE A 200 -12.25 10.22 1.96
N LEU A 201 -12.79 9.18 1.32
CA LEU A 201 -12.01 8.28 0.47
C LEU A 201 -11.38 9.03 -0.72
N SER A 202 -12.12 9.96 -1.32
CA SER A 202 -11.63 10.81 -2.43
C SER A 202 -10.59 11.84 -2.02
N ARG A 203 -10.23 11.90 -0.73
CA ARG A 203 -9.24 12.83 -0.19
C ARG A 203 -8.11 12.13 0.57
N LEU A 204 -8.11 10.80 0.67
CA LEU A 204 -6.93 10.09 1.18
C LEU A 204 -5.75 10.32 0.23
N PRO A 205 -4.50 10.38 0.73
CA PRO A 205 -3.32 10.40 -0.14
C PRO A 205 -3.36 9.19 -1.08
N LEU A 206 -3.17 9.41 -2.37
CA LEU A 206 -3.33 8.38 -3.39
C LEU A 206 -2.03 7.61 -3.61
N TRP A 207 -2.05 6.32 -3.29
CA TRP A 207 -1.09 5.34 -3.77
C TRP A 207 -1.65 4.67 -5.03
N TYR A 208 -1.19 5.15 -6.18
CA TYR A 208 -1.78 4.86 -7.49
C TYR A 208 -1.12 3.66 -8.15
N ALA A 209 -1.87 2.60 -8.49
CA ALA A 209 -1.35 1.47 -9.26
C ALA A 209 -1.55 1.68 -10.76
N ARG A 210 -0.44 1.87 -11.50
CA ARG A 210 -0.47 2.04 -12.96
C ARG A 210 0.85 1.66 -13.63
N TYR A 211 0.88 0.54 -14.33
CA TYR A 211 2.10 -0.01 -14.93
C TYR A 211 2.44 0.58 -16.31
N GLN A 212 2.55 1.92 -16.41
CA GLN A 212 2.77 2.64 -17.67
C GLN A 212 3.97 3.58 -17.57
N SER A 213 4.60 3.95 -18.69
CA SER A 213 5.70 4.91 -18.71
C SER A 213 5.27 6.37 -18.66
N ASP A 214 3.98 6.63 -18.84
CA ASP A 214 3.39 7.97 -18.85
C ASP A 214 2.00 7.89 -18.24
N ILE A 215 1.77 8.65 -17.17
CA ILE A 215 0.47 8.76 -16.50
C ILE A 215 -0.08 10.19 -16.52
N ALA A 216 0.56 11.12 -17.26
CA ALA A 216 0.12 12.52 -17.33
C ALA A 216 -1.36 12.64 -17.76
N PRO A 217 -1.87 11.84 -18.71
CA PRO A 217 -3.29 11.88 -19.09
C PRO A 217 -4.28 11.46 -17.99
N HIS A 218 -3.79 10.98 -16.85
CA HIS A 218 -4.62 10.53 -15.74
C HIS A 218 -4.82 11.56 -14.63
N PHE A 219 -4.06 12.66 -14.65
CA PHE A 219 -4.11 13.74 -13.67
C PHE A 219 -4.36 15.11 -14.32
N PRO A 220 -4.99 16.07 -13.63
CA PRO A 220 -5.61 15.94 -12.31
C PRO A 220 -6.83 15.00 -12.33
N LYS A 221 -7.22 14.48 -11.16
CA LYS A 221 -8.31 13.51 -10.99
C LYS A 221 -9.09 13.79 -9.70
N GLY A 222 -10.26 14.42 -9.83
CA GLY A 222 -11.07 14.80 -8.67
C GLY A 222 -10.29 15.74 -7.75
N ASN A 223 -10.09 15.34 -6.49
CA ASN A 223 -9.28 16.10 -5.53
C ASN A 223 -7.76 15.88 -5.70
N TRP A 224 -7.34 14.86 -6.46
CA TRP A 224 -5.93 14.53 -6.63
C TRP A 224 -5.32 15.30 -7.80
N GLN A 225 -4.48 16.28 -7.50
CA GLN A 225 -3.65 16.93 -8.53
C GLN A 225 -2.45 16.07 -8.92
N ASP A 226 -1.98 15.22 -8.00
CA ASP A 226 -0.84 14.33 -8.17
C ASP A 226 -1.04 13.05 -7.32
N TYR A 227 -0.16 12.07 -7.49
CA TYR A 227 -0.05 10.88 -6.65
C TYR A 227 0.80 11.16 -5.40
N ALA A 228 0.46 10.52 -4.27
CA ALA A 228 1.35 10.48 -3.12
C ALA A 228 2.44 9.41 -3.31
N LEU A 229 2.04 8.26 -3.84
CA LEU A 229 2.91 7.16 -4.25
C LEU A 229 2.40 6.59 -5.57
N TRP A 230 3.30 6.12 -6.43
CA TRP A 230 2.92 5.46 -7.68
C TRP A 230 3.59 4.10 -7.79
N GLN A 231 2.80 3.02 -7.79
CA GLN A 231 3.26 1.67 -8.12
C GLN A 231 3.39 1.52 -9.64
N PHE A 232 4.62 1.55 -10.11
CA PHE A 232 4.94 1.53 -11.54
C PHE A 232 5.51 0.19 -12.01
N THR A 233 5.98 -0.63 -11.09
CA THR A 233 6.48 -1.99 -11.37
C THR A 233 5.71 -3.01 -10.56
N SER A 234 5.34 -4.11 -11.21
CA SER A 234 4.88 -5.35 -10.59
C SER A 234 5.34 -6.56 -11.38
N GLN A 235 4.98 -7.77 -10.93
CA GLN A 235 5.23 -9.00 -11.70
C GLN A 235 4.70 -8.94 -13.15
N ASN A 236 3.67 -8.11 -13.40
CA ASN A 236 3.05 -7.98 -14.72
C ASN A 236 3.94 -7.28 -15.76
N ASN A 237 4.85 -6.40 -15.33
CA ASN A 237 5.74 -5.67 -16.23
C ASN A 237 7.24 -5.82 -15.89
N CYS A 238 7.58 -6.67 -14.90
CA CYS A 238 8.95 -7.03 -14.55
C CYS A 238 9.29 -8.48 -14.92
N THR A 239 9.88 -8.66 -16.10
CA THR A 239 10.40 -9.94 -16.60
C THR A 239 11.92 -10.02 -16.45
N GLU A 240 12.52 -11.19 -16.63
CA GLU A 240 13.99 -11.35 -16.67
C GLU A 240 14.66 -10.37 -17.64
N ARG A 241 14.07 -10.16 -18.82
CA ARG A 241 14.64 -9.34 -19.90
C ARG A 241 14.30 -7.86 -19.79
N ARG A 242 13.12 -7.52 -19.27
CA ARG A 242 12.61 -6.15 -19.22
C ARG A 242 11.92 -5.90 -17.89
N CYS A 243 12.39 -4.90 -17.17
CA CYS A 243 11.79 -4.43 -15.93
C CYS A 243 12.08 -2.92 -15.80
N PRO A 244 11.09 -2.06 -15.51
CA PRO A 244 11.32 -0.62 -15.37
C PRO A 244 12.36 -0.29 -14.29
N TYR A 245 12.30 -1.00 -13.17
CA TYR A 245 13.27 -0.92 -12.08
C TYR A 245 13.38 -2.24 -11.33
N ARG A 246 14.61 -2.70 -11.06
CA ARG A 246 14.86 -3.90 -10.26
C ARG A 246 15.77 -3.56 -9.08
N PRO A 247 15.20 -3.37 -7.87
CA PRO A 247 16.00 -3.15 -6.68
C PRO A 247 16.94 -4.33 -6.41
N PRO A 248 18.14 -4.09 -5.85
CA PRO A 248 18.99 -5.16 -5.35
C PRO A 248 18.29 -5.93 -4.22
N GLY A 249 18.54 -7.23 -4.13
CA GLY A 249 18.01 -8.06 -3.04
C GLY A 249 16.56 -8.50 -3.18
N THR A 250 15.91 -8.23 -4.30
CA THR A 250 14.50 -8.57 -4.50
C THR A 250 14.31 -9.57 -5.64
N SER A 251 13.27 -10.41 -5.50
CA SER A 251 12.72 -11.17 -6.61
C SER A 251 11.88 -10.28 -7.55
N ARG A 252 11.38 -10.85 -8.66
CA ARG A 252 10.62 -10.10 -9.70
C ARG A 252 9.17 -9.80 -9.32
N ASP A 253 8.69 -10.45 -8.27
CA ASP A 253 7.37 -10.34 -7.68
C ASP A 253 7.31 -9.30 -6.54
N ILE A 254 8.40 -8.56 -6.31
CA ILE A 254 8.34 -7.35 -5.48
C ILE A 254 7.76 -6.21 -6.31
N ASP A 255 6.86 -5.46 -5.70
CA ASP A 255 6.29 -4.28 -6.32
C ASP A 255 7.15 -3.05 -5.98
N VAL A 256 7.29 -2.15 -6.97
CA VAL A 256 8.17 -0.97 -6.86
C VAL A 256 7.37 0.29 -7.11
N ASN A 257 7.54 1.22 -6.19
CA ASN A 257 6.84 2.48 -6.15
C ASN A 257 7.81 3.65 -6.16
N ILE A 258 7.29 4.82 -6.53
CA ILE A 258 8.01 6.08 -6.55
C ILE A 258 7.17 7.18 -5.90
N ALA A 259 7.85 8.13 -5.27
CA ALA A 259 7.27 9.41 -4.89
C ALA A 259 7.94 10.52 -5.70
N ASP A 260 7.22 11.60 -6.02
CA ASP A 260 7.83 12.81 -6.57
C ASP A 260 8.53 13.63 -5.46
N MET A 261 9.45 12.98 -4.76
CA MET A 261 10.20 13.50 -3.64
C MET A 261 11.59 12.89 -3.62
N THR A 262 12.58 13.64 -3.15
CA THR A 262 13.86 13.06 -2.74
C THR A 262 13.69 12.13 -1.54
N VAL A 263 14.69 11.28 -1.28
CA VAL A 263 14.68 10.40 -0.09
C VAL A 263 14.55 11.19 1.22
N THR A 264 15.18 12.35 1.30
CA THR A 264 15.10 13.21 2.50
C THR A 264 13.71 13.80 2.69
N GLU A 265 13.10 14.30 1.61
CA GLU A 265 11.74 14.84 1.64
C GLU A 265 10.74 13.74 1.99
N LEU A 266 10.82 12.59 1.33
CA LEU A 266 9.93 11.47 1.62
C LEU A 266 10.04 11.02 3.09
N LYS A 267 11.25 10.91 3.64
CA LYS A 267 11.44 10.52 5.05
C LYS A 267 10.86 11.54 6.05
N ARG A 268 10.71 12.81 5.66
CA ARG A 268 10.05 13.86 6.46
C ARG A 268 8.53 13.85 6.29
N THR A 269 8.04 13.57 5.09
CA THR A 269 6.61 13.47 4.78
C THR A 269 6.01 12.17 5.35
N TRP A 270 6.80 11.11 5.44
CA TRP A 270 6.40 9.84 6.05
C TRP A 270 6.00 10.05 7.51
N PRO A 271 4.83 9.55 7.95
CA PRO A 271 4.02 8.49 7.34
C PRO A 271 2.77 8.96 6.57
N PHE A 272 2.72 10.23 6.15
CA PHE A 272 1.46 10.91 5.77
C PHE A 272 0.46 10.93 6.95
N GLY A 273 -0.84 11.14 6.68
CA GLY A 273 -1.88 11.09 7.72
C GLY A 273 -2.94 12.20 7.64
N GLY A 274 -2.75 13.16 6.74
CA GLY A 274 -3.73 14.19 6.40
C GLY A 274 -4.56 13.83 5.16
N LEU A 275 -5.69 14.52 5.01
CA LEU A 275 -6.47 14.50 3.78
C LEU A 275 -5.90 15.54 2.80
N VAL A 276 -5.92 15.26 1.50
CA VAL A 276 -5.68 16.27 0.47
C VAL A 276 -6.82 17.29 0.45
N ASP A 277 -6.57 18.46 -0.13
CA ASP A 277 -7.57 19.52 -0.20
C ASP A 277 -8.75 19.13 -1.08
N ALA A 278 -9.96 19.52 -0.65
CA ALA A 278 -11.16 19.30 -1.45
C ALA A 278 -11.19 20.31 -2.60
N ILE A 279 -11.41 19.84 -3.82
CA ILE A 279 -11.56 20.67 -5.01
C ILE A 279 -13.05 20.69 -5.38
N PRO A 280 -13.72 21.83 -5.20
CA PRO A 280 -15.13 21.96 -5.54
C PRO A 280 -15.36 21.62 -7.03
N PRO A 281 -16.39 20.83 -7.37
CA PRO A 281 -16.81 20.67 -8.77
C PRO A 281 -17.14 22.02 -9.42
N ASP A 282 -16.73 22.20 -10.68
CA ASP A 282 -16.98 23.42 -11.45
C ASP A 282 -18.48 23.75 -11.61
N ASN A 283 -19.35 22.76 -11.43
CA ASN A 283 -20.81 22.84 -11.59
C ASN A 283 -21.57 22.96 -10.26
N LEU A 284 -20.91 23.28 -9.14
CA LEU A 284 -21.65 23.56 -7.90
C LEU A 284 -22.52 24.80 -8.07
N PRO A 285 -23.80 24.77 -7.62
CA PRO A 285 -24.63 25.97 -7.59
C PRO A 285 -23.92 27.06 -6.79
N THR A 286 -23.61 28.17 -7.45
CA THR A 286 -23.03 29.30 -6.73
C THR A 286 -24.10 29.91 -5.82
N PRO A 287 -23.76 30.69 -4.78
CA PRO A 287 -24.76 31.38 -3.97
C PRO A 287 -25.74 32.26 -4.77
N ARG A 288 -25.45 32.56 -6.04
CA ARG A 288 -26.34 33.27 -6.98
C ARG A 288 -27.42 32.38 -7.61
N ASP A 289 -27.26 31.06 -7.56
CA ASP A 289 -28.17 30.07 -8.15
C ASP A 289 -29.14 29.47 -7.13
N LYS A 290 -29.13 29.95 -5.88
CA LYS A 290 -30.14 29.57 -4.89
C LYS A 290 -31.49 30.18 -5.28
N PRO A 291 -32.55 29.39 -5.53
CA PRO A 291 -33.90 29.94 -5.58
C PRO A 291 -34.22 30.61 -4.24
N ALA A 292 -34.99 31.70 -4.30
CA ALA A 292 -35.35 32.49 -3.12
C ALA A 292 -35.89 31.60 -2.00
N TYR A 293 -35.38 31.81 -0.79
CA TYR A 293 -35.78 31.11 0.44
C TYR A 293 -37.31 31.03 0.52
N GLN A 294 -37.88 29.85 0.28
CA GLN A 294 -39.28 29.60 0.56
C GLN A 294 -39.40 29.42 2.07
N GLN A 295 -40.24 30.24 2.68
CA GLN A 295 -40.50 30.24 4.12
C GLN A 295 -40.75 28.81 4.62
N PRO A 296 -40.19 28.41 5.77
CA PRO A 296 -40.46 27.08 6.31
C PRO A 296 -41.96 26.94 6.59
N VAL A 297 -42.56 25.90 6.01
CA VAL A 297 -43.88 25.42 6.44
C VAL A 297 -43.73 25.00 7.90
N LEU A 298 -44.43 25.68 8.81
CA LEU A 298 -44.55 25.25 10.20
C LEU A 298 -45.22 23.86 10.21
N VAL A 299 -44.42 22.82 10.38
CA VAL A 299 -44.92 21.51 10.79
C VAL A 299 -44.95 21.55 12.32
N ALA A 300 -46.16 21.65 12.87
CA ALA A 300 -46.38 21.52 14.31
C ALA A 300 -46.11 20.07 14.72
N SER A 301 -44.93 19.82 15.27
CA SER A 301 -44.59 18.55 15.92
C SER A 301 -45.11 18.60 17.35
N THR A 302 -46.09 17.76 17.68
CA THR A 302 -46.46 17.47 19.07
C THR A 302 -45.39 16.56 19.67
N GLU A 303 -44.58 17.09 20.57
CA GLU A 303 -43.65 16.30 21.39
C GLU A 303 -44.40 15.49 22.46
N PRO A 304 -44.08 14.21 22.67
CA PRO A 304 -44.41 13.50 23.91
C PRO A 304 -43.38 13.83 25.00
N LEU A 305 -43.88 14.13 26.19
CA LEU A 305 -43.11 14.37 27.41
C LEU A 305 -42.19 13.20 27.78
N LEU A 306 -40.90 13.48 27.95
CA LEU A 306 -39.90 12.58 28.55
C LEU A 306 -40.02 12.57 30.09
N PRO A 307 -39.94 11.40 30.75
CA PRO A 307 -39.87 11.30 32.22
C PRO A 307 -38.46 11.62 32.75
N PRO A 308 -38.34 12.01 34.04
CA PRO A 308 -37.15 12.65 34.57
C PRO A 308 -35.97 11.70 34.79
N ALA A 309 -34.78 12.22 34.51
CA ALA A 309 -33.49 11.62 34.82
C ALA A 309 -33.28 11.44 36.33
N LYS A 310 -32.71 10.30 36.73
CA LYS A 310 -32.17 10.07 38.07
C LYS A 310 -30.70 9.67 38.00
N GLY A 311 -29.90 10.39 38.78
CA GLY A 311 -28.84 9.85 39.62
C GLY A 311 -27.55 9.43 38.92
N ALA A 312 -26.58 10.34 38.93
CA ALA A 312 -25.16 10.01 38.80
C ALA A 312 -24.75 8.98 39.88
N VAL A 313 -23.95 7.99 39.48
CA VAL A 313 -23.16 7.18 40.41
C VAL A 313 -21.74 7.10 39.85
N ASP A 314 -20.83 7.71 40.60
CA ASP A 314 -19.38 7.66 40.41
C ASP A 314 -18.87 6.30 40.88
N SER A 315 -17.96 5.69 40.11
CA SER A 315 -17.27 4.45 40.48
C SER A 315 -15.95 4.37 39.72
N THR A 316 -15.00 5.19 40.17
CA THR A 316 -13.58 5.02 39.84
C THR A 316 -13.06 3.77 40.56
N ILE A 317 -12.59 2.76 39.81
CA ILE A 317 -11.66 1.74 40.33
C ILE A 317 -10.48 1.63 39.36
N THR A 318 -9.34 2.15 39.81
CA THR A 318 -8.01 1.93 39.24
C THR A 318 -7.48 0.60 39.76
N ALA A 319 -7.06 -0.29 38.87
CA ALA A 319 -6.25 -1.45 39.24
C ALA A 319 -4.98 -1.46 38.36
N SER A 320 -3.87 -1.10 38.98
CA SER A 320 -2.51 -1.23 38.48
C SER A 320 -2.03 -2.67 38.64
N VAL A 321 -1.51 -3.27 37.57
CA VAL A 321 -0.83 -4.57 37.60
C VAL A 321 0.69 -4.32 37.65
N ALA A 322 1.33 -4.96 38.63
CA ALA A 322 2.77 -4.94 38.84
C ALA A 322 3.48 -5.93 37.91
N GLU A 323 4.54 -5.49 37.24
CA GLU A 323 5.50 -6.35 36.56
C GLU A 323 6.55 -6.88 37.55
N GLN A 324 6.92 -8.16 37.42
CA GLN A 324 8.18 -8.68 37.93
C GLN A 324 8.96 -9.36 36.78
N PRO A 325 10.29 -9.14 36.66
CA PRO A 325 11.10 -9.77 35.63
C PRO A 325 11.87 -10.98 36.18
N SER A 326 11.86 -12.10 35.47
CA SER A 326 12.98 -13.06 35.58
C SER A 326 13.05 -14.00 34.39
N GLY A 327 14.16 -13.94 33.66
CA GLY A 327 14.54 -14.96 32.68
C GLY A 327 15.71 -14.52 31.82
N ARG A 328 16.95 -14.79 32.26
CA ARG A 328 18.14 -14.63 31.41
C ARG A 328 18.16 -15.74 30.35
N LEU A 329 17.62 -15.45 29.17
CA LEU A 329 17.94 -16.19 27.95
C LEU A 329 19.32 -15.78 27.48
N ARG A 330 20.23 -16.75 27.33
CA ARG A 330 21.50 -16.58 26.60
C ARG A 330 21.15 -16.42 25.12
N ALA A 331 20.91 -15.18 24.68
CA ALA A 331 20.80 -14.87 23.27
C ALA A 331 22.16 -15.07 22.62
N ARG A 332 22.26 -15.97 21.64
CA ARG A 332 23.33 -15.86 20.64
C ARG A 332 23.03 -14.55 19.90
N THR A 333 23.92 -13.56 20.01
CA THR A 333 23.77 -12.30 19.28
C THR A 333 23.91 -12.61 17.79
N LEU A 334 22.79 -12.84 17.10
CA LEU A 334 22.74 -12.82 15.65
C LEU A 334 22.79 -11.35 15.23
N THR A 335 23.68 -11.01 14.30
CA THR A 335 23.66 -9.69 13.68
C THR A 335 22.38 -9.54 12.87
N VAL A 336 21.91 -8.30 12.70
CA VAL A 336 20.77 -7.94 11.82
C VAL A 336 20.94 -8.60 10.44
N ASP A 337 22.18 -8.64 9.94
CA ASP A 337 22.56 -9.26 8.67
C ASP A 337 22.22 -10.76 8.61
N ALA A 338 22.66 -11.51 9.62
CA ALA A 338 22.46 -12.95 9.68
C ALA A 338 20.96 -13.29 9.78
N LEU A 339 20.20 -12.46 10.50
CA LEU A 339 18.75 -12.63 10.63
C LEU A 339 18.01 -12.31 9.32
N SER A 340 18.33 -11.20 8.65
CA SER A 340 17.73 -10.81 7.37
C SER A 340 17.93 -11.88 6.30
N LEU A 341 19.17 -12.37 6.14
CA LEU A 341 19.49 -13.40 5.15
C LEU A 341 18.80 -14.73 5.48
N ALA A 342 18.81 -15.15 6.75
CA ALA A 342 18.17 -16.39 7.19
C ALA A 342 16.64 -16.37 6.95
N LEU A 343 15.99 -15.23 7.19
CA LEU A 343 14.56 -15.06 6.92
C LEU A 343 14.25 -15.15 5.43
N SER A 344 15.03 -14.46 4.58
CA SER A 344 14.86 -14.53 3.13
C SER A 344 14.94 -15.98 2.65
N GLN A 345 15.99 -16.72 3.04
CA GLN A 345 16.18 -18.12 2.66
C GLN A 345 15.11 -19.06 3.23
N SER A 346 14.60 -18.77 4.44
CA SER A 346 13.51 -19.54 5.04
C SER A 346 12.23 -19.40 4.23
N VAL A 347 11.87 -18.17 3.83
CA VAL A 347 10.67 -17.91 3.03
C VAL A 347 10.80 -18.52 1.65
N SER A 348 11.96 -18.40 0.98
CA SER A 348 12.17 -19.05 -0.33
C SER A 348 11.94 -20.56 -0.25
N ARG A 349 12.52 -21.24 0.76
CA ARG A 349 12.38 -22.69 0.91
C ARG A 349 10.95 -23.15 1.22
N GLN A 350 10.19 -22.36 1.98
CA GLN A 350 8.78 -22.68 2.23
C GLN A 350 7.97 -22.64 0.93
N LEU A 351 8.24 -21.68 0.05
CA LEU A 351 7.58 -21.62 -1.26
C LEU A 351 7.95 -22.82 -2.13
N ASP A 352 9.24 -23.14 -2.24
CA ASP A 352 9.70 -24.28 -3.03
C ASP A 352 9.05 -25.60 -2.55
N HIS A 353 8.92 -25.78 -1.23
CA HIS A 353 8.28 -26.97 -0.68
C HIS A 353 6.76 -27.00 -0.93
N PHE A 354 6.08 -25.84 -0.94
CA PHE A 354 4.67 -25.73 -1.31
C PHE A 354 4.45 -26.08 -2.79
N TYR A 355 5.36 -25.69 -3.70
CA TYR A 355 5.27 -26.05 -5.13
C TYR A 355 5.57 -27.53 -5.38
N GLU A 356 6.45 -28.17 -4.61
CA GLU A 356 6.73 -29.61 -4.74
C GLU A 356 5.63 -30.52 -4.13
N THR A 357 4.77 -30.02 -3.24
CA THR A 357 3.75 -30.84 -2.52
C THR A 357 2.34 -30.74 -3.09
N ILE A 358 2.15 -30.10 -4.25
CA ILE A 358 0.92 -30.22 -5.04
C ILE A 358 0.94 -31.59 -5.75
N PRO A 359 -0.09 -32.44 -5.63
CA PRO A 359 -0.01 -33.83 -6.09
C PRO A 359 -0.28 -33.93 -7.60
N PHE A 360 0.52 -33.27 -8.43
CA PHE A 360 0.65 -33.54 -9.87
C PHE A 360 2.03 -33.06 -10.36
N GLY A 361 3.09 -33.61 -9.77
CA GLY A 361 4.46 -33.41 -10.23
C GLY A 361 4.94 -34.60 -11.05
N ILE A 362 4.72 -34.59 -12.37
CA ILE A 362 5.55 -35.37 -13.28
C ILE A 362 6.94 -34.73 -13.22
N THR A 363 7.88 -35.40 -12.56
CA THR A 363 9.27 -34.93 -12.46
C THR A 363 9.89 -34.78 -13.85
N THR A 364 10.59 -33.66 -14.07
CA THR A 364 11.31 -33.25 -15.29
C THR A 364 12.43 -34.20 -15.74
N ALA A 365 12.61 -35.35 -15.06
CA ALA A 365 13.51 -36.42 -15.43
C ALA A 365 12.90 -37.43 -16.43
N CYS A 366 11.60 -37.37 -16.74
CA CYS A 366 10.93 -38.34 -17.63
C CYS A 366 10.74 -37.85 -19.09
N LEU A 367 11.02 -36.57 -19.41
CA LEU A 367 10.75 -35.98 -20.74
C LEU A 367 11.92 -36.03 -21.74
N LYS A 368 12.93 -36.87 -21.52
CA LYS A 368 14.08 -37.03 -22.44
C LYS A 368 14.05 -38.28 -23.32
N LYS A 369 12.92 -39.02 -23.40
CA LYS A 369 12.87 -40.29 -24.15
C LYS A 369 11.68 -40.50 -25.09
N THR A 370 10.87 -39.49 -25.38
CA THR A 370 9.82 -39.61 -26.40
C THR A 370 9.88 -38.44 -27.37
N ASN A 371 10.26 -38.73 -28.63
CA ASN A 371 10.14 -37.83 -29.78
C ASN A 371 8.66 -37.61 -30.09
N MET A 372 7.97 -36.77 -29.31
CA MET A 372 6.64 -36.29 -29.64
C MET A 372 6.60 -34.79 -29.42
N ALA A 373 6.57 -34.05 -30.53
CA ALA A 373 6.10 -32.68 -30.55
C ALA A 373 4.64 -32.69 -30.10
N ALA A 374 4.37 -32.06 -28.96
CA ALA A 374 3.02 -31.75 -28.52
C ALA A 374 3.08 -30.39 -27.82
N ASP A 375 2.54 -29.38 -28.51
CA ASP A 375 2.10 -28.13 -27.91
C ASP A 375 1.21 -28.44 -26.71
N ALA A 376 1.59 -27.94 -25.54
CA ALA A 376 0.73 -27.91 -24.36
C ALA A 376 0.77 -26.50 -23.76
N PRO A 377 -0.37 -25.83 -23.57
CA PRO A 377 -0.44 -24.45 -23.11
C PRO A 377 -0.26 -24.39 -21.59
N ASP A 378 0.67 -23.56 -21.13
CA ASP A 378 0.78 -23.17 -19.73
C ASP A 378 -0.48 -22.40 -19.29
N ARG A 379 -1.39 -23.08 -18.59
CA ARG A 379 -2.47 -22.49 -17.81
C ARG A 379 -2.44 -23.08 -16.40
N ILE A 380 -1.67 -22.47 -15.51
CA ILE A 380 -1.96 -22.47 -14.08
C ILE A 380 -2.48 -21.06 -13.76
N ARG A 381 -3.80 -20.94 -13.63
CA ARG A 381 -4.52 -19.73 -13.22
C ARG A 381 -4.42 -19.56 -11.70
N TYR A 382 -3.81 -18.48 -11.26
CA TYR A 382 -4.10 -17.87 -9.95
C TYR A 382 -5.49 -17.21 -10.04
N PRO A 383 -6.40 -17.38 -9.07
CA PRO A 383 -7.61 -16.57 -9.02
C PRO A 383 -7.28 -15.23 -8.34
N ALA A 384 -6.51 -14.40 -9.04
CA ALA A 384 -6.43 -12.96 -8.86
C ALA A 384 -5.84 -12.38 -10.17
N LEU A 385 -6.76 -11.94 -11.05
CA LEU A 385 -6.59 -11.10 -12.25
C LEU A 385 -5.82 -11.68 -13.49
N THR A 386 -6.51 -12.44 -14.36
CA THR A 386 -6.99 -12.07 -15.75
C THR A 386 -6.22 -12.77 -16.89
N PRO A 387 -6.79 -12.95 -18.12
CA PRO A 387 -6.63 -11.92 -19.18
C PRO A 387 -7.81 -11.72 -20.17
N PHE A 388 -8.02 -10.46 -20.57
CA PHE A 388 -8.40 -9.95 -21.89
C PHE A 388 -9.53 -10.63 -22.70
N LEU A 389 -10.71 -10.03 -22.64
CA LEU A 389 -11.25 -9.19 -23.75
C LEU A 389 -11.69 -7.84 -23.17
#